data_AF-A0A0Q7B0D3-F1
#
_entry.id   AF-A0A0Q7B0D3-F1
#
_cell.length_a   1.000
_cell.length_b   1.000
_cell.length_c   1.000
_cell.angle_alpha   90.00
_cell.angle_beta   90.00
_cell.angle_gamma   90.00
#
_symmetry.space_group_name_H-M   'P 1'
#
loop_
_entity.id
_entity.type
_entity.pdbx_description
1 polymer ?
#
loop_
_entity_poly.entity_id
_entity_poly.type
_entity_poly.pdbx_seq_one_letter_code
_entity_poly.pdbx_strand_id
1 'polypeptide(L)'
;MAGVSETLTGKHMSSGEGPQGSTPGSAQDATASMPVPGDDQATTSLAPPLAVPTATGAPEEQVTCPECGTVAMVALTRREADDFCVQCDYPLFWTPSKIVLDSGTTSQESLRRLPGTSGRALVGSVPCPHCAEGNLLTAELCSRCGGLMNPPAPAPVVAAPPPPPAPAPEPTTPVPWWIWAVGGTTLLLLIALIVYFVS
;
A
#
# COMPACT_ATOMS: atom_id res chain seq x y z
N MET A 1 -9.66 -46.93 15.92
CA MET A 1 -8.66 -46.35 14.99
C MET A 1 -8.86 -44.85 15.03
N ALA A 2 -7.80 -44.13 15.37
CA ALA A 2 -7.82 -42.81 16.00
C ALA A 2 -8.15 -41.68 15.03
N GLY A 3 -8.99 -40.75 15.47
CA GLY A 3 -9.23 -39.46 14.82
C GLY A 3 -8.18 -38.45 15.26
N VAL A 4 -7.61 -37.73 14.29
CA VAL A 4 -6.63 -36.67 14.50
C VAL A 4 -7.37 -35.34 14.51
N SER A 5 -7.44 -34.71 15.68
CA SER A 5 -7.91 -33.33 15.83
C SER A 5 -6.72 -32.39 15.68
N GLU A 6 -6.62 -31.69 14.56
CA GLU A 6 -5.62 -30.63 14.37
C GLU A 6 -6.09 -29.35 15.07
N THR A 7 -5.29 -28.91 16.04
CA THR A 7 -5.52 -27.69 16.81
C THR A 7 -4.96 -26.51 16.04
N LEU A 8 -5.84 -25.69 15.47
CA LEU A 8 -5.51 -24.48 14.75
C LEU A 8 -5.20 -23.34 15.75
N THR A 9 -3.94 -23.23 16.19
CA THR A 9 -3.51 -22.10 17.03
C THR A 9 -3.17 -20.90 16.13
N GLY A 10 -4.20 -20.13 15.78
CA GLY A 10 -4.06 -18.83 15.13
C GLY A 10 -3.42 -17.81 16.09
N LYS A 11 -2.13 -17.53 15.88
CA LYS A 11 -1.43 -16.46 16.59
C LYS A 11 -1.70 -15.14 15.88
N HIS A 12 -2.75 -14.44 16.32
CA HIS A 12 -2.93 -13.01 16.04
C HIS A 12 -1.79 -12.23 16.69
N MET A 13 -0.90 -11.65 15.87
CA MET A 13 -0.06 -10.53 16.30
C MET A 13 -0.62 -9.26 15.67
N SER A 14 -1.21 -8.46 16.56
CA SER A 14 -1.79 -7.15 16.33
C SER A 14 -0.76 -6.09 16.73
N SER A 15 -0.80 -4.96 16.01
CA SER A 15 -0.25 -3.64 16.38
C SER A 15 1.29 -3.57 16.37
N GLY A 16 1.95 -2.58 15.80
CA GLY A 16 1.54 -1.24 15.40
C GLY A 16 2.71 -0.33 15.73
N GLU A 17 3.47 0.10 14.73
CA GLU A 17 4.49 1.13 14.91
C GLU A 17 4.58 1.94 13.61
N GLY A 18 4.09 3.18 13.70
CA GLY A 18 4.08 4.13 12.59
C GLY A 18 5.47 4.70 12.31
N PRO A 19 5.77 5.07 11.06
CA PRO A 19 7.01 5.76 10.76
C PRO A 19 6.91 7.21 11.27
N GLN A 20 7.76 7.51 12.25
CA GLN A 20 8.01 8.86 12.74
C GLN A 20 8.57 9.71 11.59
N GLY A 21 7.98 10.90 11.46
CA GLY A 21 8.41 11.91 10.50
C GLY A 21 9.86 12.30 10.70
N SER A 22 10.56 12.40 9.57
CA SER A 22 11.77 13.20 9.45
C SER A 22 11.68 13.92 8.11
N THR A 23 11.23 15.17 8.18
CA THR A 23 11.32 16.15 7.10
C THR A 23 12.62 16.91 7.30
N PRO A 24 13.62 16.76 6.42
CA PRO A 24 14.68 17.75 6.31
C PRO A 24 14.53 18.53 5.01
N GLY A 25 14.66 19.85 5.12
CA GLY A 25 15.20 20.67 4.03
C GLY A 25 14.18 21.45 3.23
N SER A 26 13.74 22.57 3.80
CA SER A 26 13.44 23.78 3.03
C SER A 26 14.66 24.15 2.17
N ALA A 27 14.62 23.81 0.89
CA ALA A 27 15.42 24.47 -0.14
C ALA A 27 14.54 25.55 -0.76
N GLN A 28 14.72 26.78 -0.26
CA GLN A 28 14.36 27.99 -0.99
C GLN A 28 15.27 28.06 -2.20
N ASP A 29 14.74 27.97 -3.42
CA ASP A 29 15.43 28.57 -4.57
C ASP A 29 14.50 28.84 -5.76
N ALA A 30 14.62 30.07 -6.25
CA ALA A 30 14.22 30.58 -7.56
C ALA A 30 12.72 30.61 -7.92
N THR A 31 12.01 31.58 -7.36
CA THR A 31 10.88 32.23 -8.02
C THR A 31 11.39 32.96 -9.28
N ALA A 32 11.36 32.30 -10.43
CA ALA A 32 11.44 32.98 -11.72
C ALA A 32 10.07 33.57 -12.03
N SER A 33 9.88 34.84 -11.67
CA SER A 33 8.76 35.66 -12.15
C SER A 33 8.85 35.77 -13.68
N MET A 34 8.02 35.01 -14.38
CA MET A 34 7.68 35.36 -15.76
C MET A 34 6.68 36.54 -15.74
N PRO A 35 6.92 37.63 -16.49
CA PRO A 35 5.94 38.68 -16.66
C PRO A 35 4.77 38.14 -17.48
N VAL A 36 3.60 38.06 -16.86
CA VAL A 36 2.32 37.85 -17.55
C VAL A 36 2.04 39.11 -18.38
N PRO A 37 1.81 39.02 -19.70
CA PRO A 37 1.37 40.15 -20.50
C PRO A 37 0.01 40.63 -19.96
N GLY A 38 -0.08 41.92 -19.64
CA GLY A 38 -1.32 42.53 -19.21
C GLY A 38 -2.35 42.48 -20.33
N ASP A 39 -3.37 41.65 -20.17
CA ASP A 39 -4.61 41.80 -20.91
C ASP A 39 -5.38 42.99 -20.30
N ASP A 40 -5.25 44.13 -20.96
CA ASP A 40 -6.15 45.28 -20.81
C ASP A 40 -7.58 44.85 -21.16
N GLN A 41 -8.29 44.24 -20.22
CA GLN A 41 -9.73 44.04 -20.37
C GLN A 41 -10.44 45.38 -20.12
N ALA A 42 -10.81 46.01 -21.24
CA ALA A 42 -11.79 47.06 -21.31
C ALA A 42 -13.05 46.68 -20.51
N THR A 43 -13.34 47.46 -19.48
CA THR A 43 -14.56 47.40 -18.67
C THR A 43 -15.76 47.74 -19.56
N THR A 44 -16.28 46.74 -20.27
CA THR A 44 -17.57 46.86 -20.96
C THR A 44 -18.66 46.81 -19.90
N SER A 45 -19.13 48.00 -19.51
CA SER A 45 -20.31 48.21 -18.67
C SER A 45 -21.52 47.57 -19.37
N LEU A 46 -21.86 46.35 -18.95
CA LEU A 46 -23.05 45.64 -19.42
C LEU A 46 -24.29 46.24 -18.76
N ALA A 47 -25.24 46.62 -19.60
CA ALA A 47 -26.58 47.05 -19.24
C ALA A 47 -27.28 46.04 -18.31
N PRO A 48 -28.22 46.48 -17.45
CA PRO A 48 -28.95 45.58 -16.56
C PRO A 48 -29.70 44.51 -17.39
N PRO A 49 -29.61 43.21 -17.02
CA PRO A 49 -30.30 42.17 -17.75
C PRO A 49 -31.81 42.36 -17.61
N LEU A 50 -32.48 42.40 -18.77
CA LEU A 50 -33.94 42.31 -18.88
C LEU A 50 -34.45 41.10 -18.09
N ALA A 51 -35.48 41.32 -17.28
CA ALA A 51 -36.16 40.29 -16.50
C ALA A 51 -36.59 39.12 -17.39
N VAL A 52 -35.99 37.95 -17.16
CA VAL A 52 -36.41 36.69 -17.79
C VAL A 52 -37.73 36.28 -17.16
N PRO A 53 -38.77 35.93 -17.95
CA PRO A 53 -40.03 35.47 -17.41
C PRO A 53 -39.83 34.18 -16.59
N THR A 54 -40.34 34.17 -15.37
CA THR A 54 -40.42 33.02 -14.47
C THR A 54 -41.09 31.85 -15.20
N ALA A 55 -40.32 30.79 -15.46
CA ALA A 55 -40.82 29.59 -16.10
C ALA A 55 -41.81 28.88 -15.16
N THR A 56 -42.96 28.54 -15.73
CA THR A 56 -44.01 27.67 -15.17
C THR A 56 -43.39 26.43 -14.54
N GLY A 57 -43.77 26.16 -13.28
CA GLY A 57 -43.15 25.19 -12.37
C GLY A 57 -42.76 23.87 -13.02
N ALA A 58 -41.46 23.59 -12.98
CA ALA A 58 -40.92 22.28 -13.30
C ALA A 58 -41.55 21.21 -12.37
N PRO A 59 -41.72 19.97 -12.84
CA PRO A 59 -42.15 18.88 -11.97
C PRO A 59 -41.10 18.68 -10.86
N GLU A 60 -41.50 18.96 -9.63
CA GLU A 60 -40.72 18.65 -8.43
C GLU A 60 -40.99 17.20 -8.05
N GLU A 61 -39.92 16.43 -7.84
CA GLU A 61 -39.99 15.05 -7.36
C GLU A 61 -39.38 14.95 -5.97
N GLN A 62 -39.97 14.10 -5.15
CA GLN A 62 -39.48 13.83 -3.81
C GLN A 62 -38.27 12.90 -3.87
N VAL A 63 -37.14 13.35 -3.34
CA VAL A 63 -35.87 12.60 -3.32
C VAL A 63 -35.39 12.47 -1.87
N THR A 64 -34.99 11.26 -1.49
CA THR A 64 -34.42 10.97 -0.16
C THR A 64 -32.91 11.01 -0.23
N CYS A 65 -32.28 11.81 0.63
CA CYS A 65 -30.82 11.89 0.74
C CYS A 65 -30.22 10.53 1.11
N PRO A 66 -29.23 10.01 0.35
CA PRO A 66 -28.62 8.70 0.64
C PRO A 66 -27.71 8.70 1.87
N GLU A 67 -27.16 9.86 2.25
CA GLU A 67 -26.25 9.98 3.40
C GLU A 67 -27.01 10.06 4.74
N CYS A 68 -28.02 10.92 4.82
CA CYS A 68 -28.71 11.23 6.09
C CYS A 68 -30.20 10.87 6.13
N GLY A 69 -30.79 10.45 5.01
CA GLY A 69 -32.21 10.10 4.93
C GLY A 69 -33.19 11.28 4.88
N THR A 70 -32.70 12.53 4.90
CA THR A 70 -33.57 13.72 4.76
C THR A 70 -34.25 13.73 3.41
N VAL A 71 -35.57 13.97 3.41
CA VAL A 71 -36.40 14.03 2.21
C VAL A 71 -36.53 15.49 1.76
N ALA A 72 -36.27 15.76 0.48
CA ALA A 72 -36.43 17.09 -0.12
C ALA A 72 -37.13 17.00 -1.49
N MET A 73 -37.68 18.12 -1.94
CA MET A 73 -38.26 18.26 -3.28
C MET A 73 -37.19 18.82 -4.21
N VAL A 74 -36.97 18.15 -5.35
CA VAL A 74 -35.95 18.53 -6.34
C VAL A 74 -36.59 18.59 -7.72
N ALA A 75 -36.30 19.65 -8.48
CA ALA A 75 -36.83 19.83 -9.82
C ALA A 75 -35.99 19.05 -10.85
N LEU A 76 -36.25 17.77 -11.08
CA LEU A 76 -35.42 16.87 -11.92
C LEU A 76 -35.10 17.36 -13.35
N THR A 77 -35.93 18.25 -13.89
CA THR A 77 -35.74 18.80 -15.24
C THR A 77 -34.71 19.93 -15.30
N ARG A 78 -34.29 20.45 -14.15
CA ARG A 78 -33.27 21.48 -14.00
C ARG A 78 -32.24 21.04 -12.97
N ARG A 79 -30.98 21.39 -13.19
CA ARG A 79 -29.91 21.19 -12.21
C ARG A 79 -29.66 22.55 -11.60
N GLU A 80 -30.31 22.85 -10.49
CA GLU A 80 -30.11 24.12 -9.80
C GLU A 80 -29.03 23.94 -8.73
N ALA A 81 -28.25 24.99 -8.51
CA ALA A 81 -27.19 24.97 -7.49
C ALA A 81 -27.76 24.95 -6.06
N ASP A 82 -29.07 25.09 -5.90
CA ASP A 82 -29.77 25.07 -4.63
C ASP A 82 -30.29 23.67 -4.25
N ASP A 83 -30.14 22.66 -5.13
CA ASP A 83 -30.60 21.28 -4.93
C ASP A 83 -29.64 20.46 -4.05
N PHE A 84 -29.31 20.98 -2.86
CA PHE A 84 -28.47 20.35 -1.85
C PHE A 84 -29.29 19.91 -0.64
N CYS A 85 -28.86 18.83 0.00
CA CYS A 85 -29.48 18.38 1.24
C CYS A 85 -29.20 19.39 2.36
N VAL A 86 -30.24 20.01 2.90
CA VAL A 86 -30.14 21.00 3.98
C VAL A 86 -29.46 20.51 5.26
N GLN A 87 -29.32 19.18 5.43
CA GLN A 87 -28.77 18.57 6.64
C GLN A 87 -27.28 18.19 6.53
N CYS A 88 -26.82 17.82 5.32
CA CYS A 88 -25.46 17.29 5.14
C CYS A 88 -24.75 17.81 3.88
N ASP A 89 -25.36 18.75 3.16
CA ASP A 89 -24.82 19.37 1.95
C ASP A 89 -24.53 18.37 0.81
N TYR A 90 -25.26 17.25 0.78
CA TYR A 90 -25.18 16.27 -0.29
C TYR A 90 -25.91 16.77 -1.54
N PRO A 91 -25.32 16.71 -2.75
CA PRO A 91 -25.95 17.17 -3.99
C PRO A 91 -27.09 16.23 -4.42
N LEU A 92 -28.34 16.61 -4.17
CA LEU A 92 -29.50 15.71 -4.34
C LEU A 92 -29.85 15.45 -5.80
N PHE A 93 -29.47 16.34 -6.72
CA PHE A 93 -29.65 16.17 -8.16
C PHE A 93 -28.83 15.01 -8.78
N TRP A 94 -27.93 14.38 -8.01
CA TRP A 94 -27.26 13.13 -8.39
C TRP A 94 -27.95 11.88 -7.85
N THR A 95 -28.87 12.02 -6.90
CA THR A 95 -29.58 10.89 -6.33
C THR A 95 -30.63 10.39 -7.33
N PRO A 96 -30.64 9.10 -7.68
CA PRO A 96 -31.70 8.55 -8.50
C PRO A 96 -33.03 8.64 -7.73
N SER A 97 -34.04 9.30 -8.32
CA SER A 97 -35.35 9.48 -7.66
C SER A 97 -36.11 8.17 -7.48
N LYS A 98 -35.82 7.18 -8.33
CA LYS A 98 -36.36 5.83 -8.24
C LYS A 98 -35.26 4.80 -8.48
N ILE A 99 -34.98 3.99 -7.47
CA ILE A 99 -34.20 2.75 -7.67
C ILE A 99 -35.16 1.75 -8.31
N VAL A 100 -35.15 1.67 -9.64
CA VAL A 100 -35.82 0.58 -10.35
C VAL A 100 -34.97 -0.67 -10.14
N LEU A 101 -35.34 -1.49 -9.14
CA LEU A 101 -34.80 -2.83 -9.05
C LEU A 101 -35.42 -3.64 -10.19
N ASP A 102 -34.68 -3.74 -11.30
CA ASP A 102 -35.01 -4.66 -12.37
C ASP A 102 -34.93 -6.09 -11.82
N SER A 103 -36.08 -6.64 -11.42
CA SER A 103 -36.23 -8.05 -11.01
C SER A 103 -36.49 -8.97 -12.22
N GLY A 104 -36.21 -8.49 -13.43
CA GLY A 104 -36.42 -9.19 -14.69
C GLY A 104 -35.16 -9.87 -15.22
N THR A 105 -35.18 -11.20 -15.22
CA THR A 105 -34.51 -12.12 -16.16
C THR A 105 -33.62 -11.46 -17.22
N THR A 106 -32.33 -11.81 -17.22
CA THR A 106 -31.28 -11.46 -18.18
C THR A 106 -31.70 -11.64 -19.65
N SER A 107 -32.44 -10.65 -20.19
CA SER A 107 -32.81 -10.64 -21.60
C SER A 107 -31.62 -10.14 -22.42
N GLN A 108 -31.12 -11.02 -23.28
CA GLN A 108 -30.01 -10.80 -24.22
C GLN A 108 -30.20 -9.58 -25.15
N GLU A 109 -31.38 -8.97 -25.17
CA GLU A 109 -31.70 -7.78 -25.94
C GLU A 109 -31.10 -6.49 -25.36
N SER A 110 -30.89 -6.44 -24.02
CA SER A 110 -30.24 -5.30 -23.37
C SER A 110 -28.75 -5.20 -23.70
N LEU A 111 -28.11 -6.33 -24.04
CA LEU A 111 -26.72 -6.37 -24.54
C LEU A 111 -26.56 -5.69 -25.92
N ARG A 112 -27.63 -5.60 -26.73
CA ARG A 112 -27.59 -4.96 -28.06
C ARG A 112 -27.78 -3.45 -28.03
N ARG A 113 -28.24 -2.90 -26.90
CA ARG A 113 -28.47 -1.46 -26.69
C ARG A 113 -27.56 -0.84 -25.64
N LEU A 114 -26.54 -1.56 -25.18
CA LEU A 114 -25.48 -0.95 -24.39
C LEU A 114 -24.80 0.12 -25.26
N PRO A 115 -24.83 1.41 -24.86
CA PRO A 115 -24.24 2.50 -25.61
C PRO A 115 -22.73 2.27 -25.73
N GLY A 116 -22.27 1.69 -26.85
CA GLY A 116 -20.88 1.72 -27.29
C GLY A 116 -19.82 1.31 -26.27
N THR A 117 -20.13 0.51 -25.25
CA THR A 117 -19.11 -0.03 -24.34
C THR A 117 -18.26 -1.10 -25.01
N SER A 118 -18.62 -1.54 -26.21
CA SER A 118 -17.80 -2.39 -27.09
C SER A 118 -16.54 -1.71 -27.63
N GLY A 119 -16.34 -0.39 -27.39
CA GLY A 119 -15.11 0.33 -27.77
C GLY A 119 -14.20 0.71 -26.60
N ARG A 120 -14.70 0.68 -25.36
CA ARG A 120 -13.85 0.79 -24.17
C ARG A 120 -13.56 -0.63 -23.74
N ALA A 121 -12.65 -1.29 -24.45
CA ALA A 121 -11.91 -2.38 -23.84
C ALA A 121 -11.55 -1.89 -22.43
N LEU A 122 -11.99 -2.62 -21.40
CA LEU A 122 -11.39 -2.54 -20.09
C LEU A 122 -9.92 -2.89 -20.34
N VAL A 123 -9.13 -1.87 -20.70
CA VAL A 123 -7.69 -2.00 -20.77
C VAL A 123 -7.35 -2.26 -19.33
N GLY A 124 -7.16 -3.53 -19.00
CA GLY A 124 -6.95 -3.97 -17.64
C GLY A 124 -5.89 -3.08 -17.02
N SER A 125 -6.23 -2.45 -15.90
CA SER A 125 -5.24 -1.67 -15.17
C SER A 125 -4.42 -2.64 -14.34
N VAL A 126 -3.09 -2.58 -14.46
CA VAL A 126 -2.18 -3.28 -13.53
C VAL A 126 -1.77 -2.28 -12.45
N PRO A 127 -1.86 -2.62 -11.16
CA PRO A 127 -1.43 -1.73 -10.09
C PRO A 127 0.10 -1.59 -10.09
N CYS A 128 0.60 -0.37 -9.94
CA CYS A 128 2.04 -0.10 -9.83
C CYS A 128 2.63 -0.78 -8.58
N PRO A 129 3.77 -1.50 -8.69
CA PRO A 129 4.40 -2.17 -7.53
C PRO A 129 4.97 -1.18 -6.49
N HIS A 130 5.10 0.10 -6.83
CA HIS A 130 5.66 1.13 -5.94
C HIS A 130 4.60 1.96 -5.21
N CYS A 131 3.49 2.31 -5.87
CA CYS A 131 2.47 3.22 -5.32
C CYS A 131 1.02 2.77 -5.50
N ALA A 132 0.79 1.56 -6.06
CA ALA A 132 -0.52 0.98 -6.34
C ALA A 132 -1.42 1.75 -7.33
N GLU A 133 -0.90 2.77 -8.01
CA GLU A 133 -1.64 3.48 -9.06
C GLU A 133 -1.94 2.57 -10.26
N GLY A 134 -3.16 2.66 -10.80
CA GLY A 134 -3.58 1.86 -11.97
C GLY A 134 -2.90 2.33 -13.26
N ASN A 135 -2.17 1.44 -13.92
CA ASN A 135 -1.45 1.74 -15.17
C ASN A 135 -1.89 0.82 -16.32
N LEU A 136 -1.63 1.23 -17.56
CA LEU A 136 -1.87 0.39 -18.75
C LEU A 136 -1.03 -0.90 -18.66
N LEU A 137 -1.55 -2.03 -19.15
CA LEU A 137 -0.80 -3.31 -19.19
C LEU A 137 0.54 -3.22 -19.94
N THR A 138 0.66 -2.29 -20.90
CA THR A 138 1.86 -2.08 -21.72
C THR A 138 2.75 -0.94 -21.19
N ALA A 139 2.44 -0.35 -20.03
CA ALA A 139 3.26 0.72 -19.46
C ALA A 139 4.58 0.16 -18.90
N GLU A 140 5.71 0.73 -19.31
CA GLU A 140 7.02 0.39 -18.74
C GLU A 140 7.30 1.16 -17.44
N LEU A 141 6.75 2.37 -17.32
CA LEU A 141 6.90 3.28 -16.18
C LEU A 141 5.53 3.69 -15.63
N CYS A 142 5.46 3.90 -14.32
CA CYS A 142 4.26 4.37 -13.65
C CYS A 142 3.95 5.84 -14.00
N SER A 143 2.71 6.13 -14.38
CA SER A 143 2.22 7.49 -14.70
C SER A 143 2.31 8.48 -13.54
N ARG A 144 2.33 7.99 -12.29
CA ARG A 144 2.33 8.84 -11.08
C ARG A 144 3.70 8.96 -10.43
N CYS A 145 4.41 7.86 -10.19
CA CYS A 145 5.70 7.87 -9.49
C CYS A 145 6.93 7.68 -10.40
N GLY A 146 6.74 7.32 -11.68
CA GLY A 146 7.83 7.04 -12.60
C GLY A 146 8.59 5.73 -12.33
N GLY A 147 8.16 4.91 -11.38
CA GLY A 147 8.78 3.60 -11.10
C GLY A 147 8.53 2.56 -12.21
N LEU A 148 9.45 1.61 -12.37
CA LEU A 148 9.33 0.54 -13.37
C LEU A 148 8.18 -0.41 -13.04
N MET A 149 7.32 -0.69 -14.03
CA MET A 149 6.20 -1.63 -13.87
C MET A 149 6.64 -3.09 -13.89
N ASN A 150 7.74 -3.40 -14.59
CA ASN A 150 8.31 -4.74 -14.69
C ASN A 150 9.80 -4.71 -14.29
N PRO A 151 10.11 -4.64 -12.97
CA PRO A 151 11.48 -4.66 -12.51
C PRO A 151 12.15 -6.00 -12.92
N PRO A 152 13.42 -5.98 -13.36
CA PRO A 152 14.12 -7.21 -13.69
C PRO A 152 14.13 -8.14 -12.49
N ALA A 153 13.91 -9.43 -12.72
CA ALA A 153 13.97 -10.44 -11.66
C ALA A 153 15.33 -10.32 -10.95
N PRO A 154 15.37 -10.39 -9.61
CA PRO A 154 16.63 -10.37 -8.88
C PRO A 154 17.51 -11.51 -9.40
N ALA A 155 18.79 -11.21 -9.64
CA ALA A 155 19.73 -12.23 -10.07
C ALA A 155 19.70 -13.41 -9.08
N PRO A 156 19.74 -14.67 -9.54
CA PRO A 156 19.75 -15.81 -8.65
C PRO A 156 20.95 -15.67 -7.72
N VAL A 157 20.68 -15.53 -6.42
CA VAL A 157 21.73 -15.57 -5.40
C VAL A 157 22.26 -17.00 -5.42
N VAL A 158 23.42 -17.19 -6.04
CA VAL A 158 24.14 -18.46 -5.94
C VAL A 158 24.51 -18.60 -4.47
N ALA A 159 23.77 -19.44 -3.75
CA ALA A 159 24.12 -19.77 -2.37
C ALA A 159 25.56 -20.27 -2.38
N ALA A 160 26.43 -19.59 -1.61
CA ALA A 160 27.79 -20.07 -1.44
C ALA A 160 27.73 -21.53 -0.97
N PRO A 161 28.61 -22.42 -1.47
CA PRO A 161 28.67 -23.78 -0.97
C PRO A 161 28.79 -23.76 0.56
N PRO A 162 28.12 -24.68 1.28
CA PRO A 162 28.29 -24.78 2.72
C PRO A 162 29.78 -24.92 3.04
N PRO A 163 30.28 -24.29 4.12
CA PRO A 163 31.67 -24.43 4.52
C PRO A 163 32.00 -25.91 4.74
N PRO A 164 33.23 -26.35 4.44
CA PRO A 164 33.64 -27.73 4.68
C PRO A 164 33.44 -28.09 6.16
N PRO A 165 33.10 -29.36 6.48
CA PRO A 165 33.02 -29.81 7.86
C PRO A 165 34.29 -29.46 8.63
N ALA A 166 34.14 -28.98 9.87
CA ALA A 166 35.30 -28.75 10.73
C ALA A 166 36.13 -30.05 10.86
N PRO A 167 37.46 -29.96 10.90
CA PRO A 167 38.31 -31.13 11.12
C PRO A 167 37.91 -31.82 12.42
N ALA A 168 37.87 -33.16 12.39
CA ALA A 168 37.62 -33.95 13.58
C ALA A 168 38.67 -33.62 14.66
N PRO A 169 38.29 -33.60 15.95
CA PRO A 169 39.26 -33.37 17.03
C PRO A 169 40.37 -34.40 16.94
N GLU A 170 41.62 -33.94 16.97
CA GLU A 170 42.78 -34.82 16.98
C GLU A 170 42.72 -35.72 18.22
N PRO A 171 43.02 -37.03 18.09
CA PRO A 171 43.03 -37.93 19.23
C PRO A 171 44.07 -37.44 20.24
N THR A 172 43.63 -37.17 21.47
CA THR A 172 44.52 -36.85 22.58
C THR A 172 45.35 -38.09 22.91
N THR A 173 46.65 -38.04 22.60
CA THR A 173 47.57 -39.12 22.99
C THR A 173 47.70 -39.12 24.52
N PRO A 174 47.34 -40.21 25.22
CA PRO A 174 47.51 -40.26 26.67
C PRO A 174 48.99 -40.12 27.02
N VAL A 175 49.29 -39.31 28.04
CA VAL A 175 50.66 -39.16 28.53
C VAL A 175 51.16 -40.53 29.00
N PRO A 176 52.30 -41.03 28.51
CA PRO A 176 52.76 -42.36 28.86
C PRO A 176 53.18 -42.43 30.33
N TRP A 177 52.75 -43.50 31.01
CA TRP A 177 52.87 -43.67 32.47
C TRP A 177 54.32 -43.60 32.99
N TRP A 178 55.31 -43.94 32.17
CA TRP A 178 56.72 -43.90 32.57
C TRP A 178 57.21 -42.47 32.87
N ILE A 179 56.59 -41.44 32.29
CA ILE A 179 56.93 -40.03 32.59
C ILE A 179 56.64 -39.74 34.08
N TRP A 180 55.52 -40.23 34.59
CA TRP A 180 55.18 -40.12 36.01
C TRP A 180 56.13 -40.92 36.89
N ALA A 181 56.53 -42.11 36.44
CA ALA A 181 57.51 -42.92 37.17
C ALA A 181 58.87 -42.21 37.28
N VAL A 182 59.42 -41.73 36.15
CA VAL A 182 60.69 -41.00 36.12
C VAL A 182 60.61 -39.71 36.94
N GLY A 183 59.53 -38.94 36.80
CA GLY A 183 59.32 -37.73 37.58
C GLY A 183 59.26 -38.00 39.08
N GLY A 184 58.50 -39.02 39.50
CA GLY A 184 58.38 -39.45 40.89
C GLY A 184 59.71 -39.94 41.47
N THR A 185 60.46 -40.77 40.73
CA THR A 185 61.79 -41.25 41.15
C THR A 185 62.78 -40.09 41.28
N THR A 186 62.80 -39.17 40.31
CA THR A 186 63.69 -38.00 40.34
C THR A 186 63.38 -37.11 41.54
N LEU A 187 62.10 -36.85 41.82
CA LEU A 187 61.66 -36.07 42.97
C LEU A 187 62.08 -36.74 44.29
N LEU A 188 61.90 -38.05 44.42
CA LEU A 188 62.32 -38.81 45.60
C LEU A 188 63.83 -38.74 45.85
N LEU A 189 64.64 -38.88 44.80
CA LEU A 189 66.10 -38.76 44.90
C LEU A 189 66.53 -37.36 45.34
N LEU A 190 65.87 -36.32 44.83
CA LEU A 190 66.15 -34.93 45.20
C LEU A 190 65.83 -34.69 46.68
N ILE A 191 64.69 -35.20 47.17
CA ILE A 191 64.32 -35.12 48.60
C ILE A 191 65.34 -35.88 49.46
N ALA A 192 65.72 -37.09 49.09
CA ALA A 192 66.71 -37.88 49.83
C ALA A 192 68.08 -37.17 49.89
N LEU A 193 68.49 -36.54 48.79
CA LEU A 193 69.72 -35.76 48.72
C LEU A 193 69.65 -34.53 49.66
N ILE A 194 68.53 -33.80 49.68
CA ILE A 194 68.34 -32.66 50.59
C ILE A 194 68.43 -33.13 52.06
N VAL A 195 67.74 -34.22 52.43
CA VAL A 195 67.78 -34.76 53.80
C VAL A 195 69.21 -35.16 54.19
N TYR A 196 69.95 -35.78 53.26
CA TYR A 196 71.35 -36.16 53.49
C TYR A 196 72.27 -34.96 53.75
N PHE A 197 72.08 -33.83 53.07
CA PHE A 197 72.90 -32.63 53.29
C PHE A 197 72.50 -31.83 54.53
N VAL A 198 71.26 -31.98 55.00
CA VAL A 198 70.75 -31.27 56.19
C VAL A 198 71.01 -32.05 57.49
N SER A 199 71.17 -33.37 57.40
CA SER A 199 71.44 -34.26 58.55
C SER A 199 72.94 -34.35 58.84
#